data_AF-A0A8H5I1V8-F1
#
_entry.id   AF-A0A8H5I1V8-F1
#
_cell.length_a   1.000
_cell.length_b   1.000
_cell.length_c   1.000
_cell.angle_alpha   90.00
_cell.angle_beta   90.00
_cell.angle_gamma   90.00
#
_symmetry.space_group_name_H-M   'P 1'
#
loop_
_entity.id
_entity.type
_entity.pdbx_description
1 polymer ?
#
loop_
_entity_poly.entity_id
_entity_poly.type
_entity_poly.pdbx_seq_one_letter_code
_entity_poly.pdbx_strand_id
1 'polypeptide(L)'
;MPQRQNIGVGQDFLLAQSTVDETLALLHMSSQKVFPLLTETIKSSQSVVFTPRRVFLFSLQRTIEVFLLPDASTMPGGTPISRTHCGTIPLHYIDPAFISDTSEDGQTSSIWFTALFTQGARPLRMQIPP
;
A
#
# COMPACT_ATOMS: atom_id res chain seq x y z
N MET A 1 -6.73 9.78 22.95
CA MET A 1 -6.72 10.08 21.50
C MET A 1 -7.31 8.87 20.78
N PRO A 2 -8.23 9.01 19.82
CA PRO A 2 -8.73 7.86 19.07
C PRO A 2 -7.58 7.28 18.25
N GLN A 3 -7.24 6.01 18.48
CA GLN A 3 -6.30 5.27 17.64
C GLN A 3 -6.92 5.16 16.25
N ARG A 4 -6.33 5.82 15.24
CA ARG A 4 -6.76 5.66 13.85
C ARG A 4 -6.46 4.24 13.43
N GLN A 5 -7.50 3.48 13.10
CA GLN A 5 -7.34 2.22 12.38
C GLN A 5 -7.11 2.54 10.91
N ASN A 6 -5.94 2.17 10.38
CA ASN A 6 -5.68 2.21 8.96
C ASN A 6 -6.17 0.90 8.35
N ILE A 7 -7.34 0.94 7.71
CA ILE A 7 -7.81 -0.17 6.88
C ILE A 7 -7.59 0.25 5.43
N GLY A 8 -6.66 -0.42 4.76
CA GLY A 8 -6.45 -0.29 3.32
C GLY A 8 -7.22 -1.40 2.60
N VAL A 9 -8.07 -1.04 1.65
CA VAL A 9 -8.81 -2.00 0.82
C VAL A 9 -8.24 -1.97 -0.59
N GLY A 10 -7.76 -3.12 -1.05
CA GLY A 10 -7.42 -3.39 -2.44
C GLY A 10 -8.41 -4.33 -3.09
N GLN A 11 -8.28 -4.51 -4.40
CA GLN A 11 -9.12 -5.42 -5.17
C GLN A 11 -9.09 -6.86 -4.63
N ASP A 12 -7.90 -7.37 -4.33
CA ASP A 12 -7.71 -8.76 -3.87
C ASP A 12 -7.25 -8.87 -2.40
N PHE A 13 -7.02 -7.74 -1.73
CA PHE A 13 -6.37 -7.70 -0.43
C PHE A 13 -7.01 -6.71 0.53
N LEU A 14 -6.95 -7.06 1.82
CA LEU A 14 -7.29 -6.17 2.93
C LEU A 14 -6.06 -6.03 3.84
N LEU A 15 -5.66 -4.80 4.16
CA LEU A 15 -4.69 -4.53 5.23
C LEU A 15 -5.42 -4.29 6.54
N ALA A 16 -5.01 -5.02 7.55
CA ALA A 16 -5.38 -4.76 8.92
C ALA A 16 -4.14 -4.33 9.72
N GLN A 17 -4.31 -3.31 10.56
CA GLN A 17 -3.34 -2.92 11.57
C GLN A 17 -3.91 -3.25 12.94
N SER A 18 -3.16 -4.02 13.73
CA SER A 18 -3.46 -4.20 15.14
C SER A 18 -3.11 -2.94 15.92
N THR A 19 -4.03 -2.49 16.76
CA THR A 19 -3.86 -1.28 17.58
C THR A 19 -3.08 -1.53 18.87
N VAL A 20 -2.82 -2.80 19.21
CA VAL A 20 -2.19 -3.21 20.48
C VAL A 20 -0.67 -3.38 20.32
N ASP A 21 -0.26 -4.04 19.25
CA ASP A 21 1.14 -4.38 18.96
C ASP A 21 1.66 -3.74 17.66
N GLU A 22 0.85 -2.88 17.02
CA GLU A 22 1.15 -2.18 15.76
C GLU A 22 1.41 -3.12 14.56
N THR A 23 1.18 -4.43 14.73
CA THR A 23 1.40 -5.43 13.69
C THR A 23 0.48 -5.18 12.50
N LEU A 24 1.06 -5.24 11.30
CA LEU A 24 0.33 -5.17 10.05
C LEU A 24 0.18 -6.57 9.46
N ALA A 25 -1.02 -6.88 8.97
CA ALA A 25 -1.31 -8.16 8.36
C ALA A 25 -2.16 -7.98 7.11
N LEU A 26 -1.90 -8.87 6.15
CA LEU A 26 -2.58 -8.91 4.88
C LEU A 26 -3.49 -10.09 4.77
N LEU A 27 -4.75 -9.82 4.52
CA LEU A 27 -5.71 -10.83 4.12
C LEU A 27 -5.81 -10.82 2.60
N HIS A 28 -5.43 -11.92 1.98
CA HIS A 28 -5.76 -12.18 0.58
C HIS A 28 -7.19 -12.70 0.51
N MET A 29 -8.10 -11.92 -0.08
CA MET A 29 -9.53 -12.13 0.01
C MET A 29 -9.98 -13.43 -0.67
N SER A 30 -9.43 -13.73 -1.85
CA SER A 30 -9.83 -14.91 -2.63
C SER A 30 -9.41 -16.22 -1.97
N SER A 31 -8.18 -16.29 -1.44
CA SER A 31 -7.69 -17.51 -0.76
C SER A 31 -7.94 -17.52 0.74
N GLN A 32 -8.46 -16.43 1.31
CA GLN A 32 -8.66 -16.21 2.76
C GLN A 32 -7.39 -16.45 3.60
N LYS A 33 -6.22 -16.28 2.98
CA LYS A 33 -4.93 -16.46 3.66
C LYS A 33 -4.52 -15.15 4.31
N VAL A 34 -4.04 -15.24 5.54
CA VAL A 34 -3.49 -14.11 6.30
C VAL A 34 -1.97 -14.17 6.27
N PHE A 35 -1.33 -13.03 6.05
CA PHE A 35 0.12 -12.90 5.95
C PHE A 35 0.60 -11.75 6.84
N PRO A 36 1.39 -12.03 7.89
CA PRO A 36 2.03 -10.99 8.67
C PRO A 36 3.01 -10.19 7.80
N LEU A 37 2.97 -8.87 7.88
CA LEU A 37 3.95 -8.00 7.24
C LEU A 37 5.11 -7.76 8.20
N LEU A 38 6.33 -7.97 7.73
CA LEU A 38 7.52 -7.57 8.48
C LEU A 38 7.67 -6.05 8.38
N THR A 39 7.44 -5.35 9.50
CA THR A 39 7.42 -3.88 9.53
C THR A 39 8.44 -3.32 10.52
N GLU A 40 9.62 -3.00 10.03
CA GLU A 40 10.63 -2.29 10.84
C GLU A 40 10.28 -0.79 11.02
N THR A 41 9.42 -0.22 10.18
CA THR A 41 9.35 1.26 10.02
C THR A 41 7.94 1.88 9.93
N ILE A 42 6.85 1.14 10.17
CA ILE A 42 5.48 1.66 9.92
C ILE A 42 4.80 2.12 11.21
N LYS A 43 5.47 2.97 11.99
CA LYS A 43 4.88 3.53 13.22
C LYS A 43 3.91 4.70 12.98
N SER A 44 3.83 5.22 11.75
CA SER A 44 3.03 6.42 11.45
C SER A 44 2.55 6.48 10.00
N SER A 45 2.00 5.38 9.48
CA SER A 45 1.32 5.45 8.18
C SER A 45 0.00 6.23 8.30
N GLN A 46 -0.25 7.14 7.36
CA GLN A 46 -1.47 7.95 7.36
C GLN A 46 -2.51 7.47 6.35
N SER A 47 -2.07 6.72 5.34
CA SER A 47 -2.93 6.14 4.30
C SER A 47 -2.21 4.99 3.63
N VAL A 48 -2.96 3.94 3.33
CA VAL A 48 -2.48 2.78 2.58
C VAL A 48 -3.34 2.56 1.35
N VAL A 49 -2.68 2.40 0.21
CA VAL A 49 -3.33 2.10 -1.05
C VAL A 49 -2.78 0.81 -1.61
N PHE A 50 -3.69 -0.01 -2.10
CA PHE A 50 -3.39 -1.26 -2.76
C PHE A 50 -3.64 -1.17 -4.23
N THR A 51 -2.73 -1.74 -4.99
CA THR A 51 -2.96 -2.00 -6.39
C THR A 51 -3.17 -3.49 -6.67
N PRO A 52 -3.88 -3.84 -7.76
CA PRO A 52 -4.01 -5.21 -8.24
C PRO A 52 -2.68 -5.95 -8.42
N ARG A 53 -1.59 -5.24 -8.72
CA ARG A 53 -0.23 -5.82 -8.87
C ARG A 53 0.56 -5.92 -7.56
N ARG A 54 -0.13 -6.01 -6.43
CA ARG A 54 0.49 -6.25 -5.13
C ARG A 54 1.42 -5.10 -4.71
N VAL A 55 1.08 -3.88 -5.10
CA VAL A 55 1.83 -2.69 -4.68
C VAL A 55 1.17 -2.04 -3.49
N PHE A 56 2.02 -1.63 -2.57
CA PHE A 56 1.68 -0.97 -1.32
C PHE A 56 2.24 0.42 -1.32
N LEU A 57 1.37 1.40 -1.14
CA LEU A 57 1.75 2.78 -0.93
C LEU A 57 1.59 3.10 0.56
N PHE A 58 2.67 3.54 1.21
CA PHE A 58 2.60 4.14 2.54
C PHE A 58 2.82 5.64 2.41
N SER A 59 1.82 6.43 2.84
CA SER A 59 2.05 7.85 3.04
C SER A 59 2.64 8.09 4.42
N LEU A 60 3.86 8.65 4.44
CA LEU A 60 4.59 9.06 5.63
C LEU A 60 4.89 10.55 5.52
N GLN A 61 4.12 11.39 6.22
CA GLN A 61 4.28 12.85 6.25
C GLN A 61 4.29 13.51 4.86
N ARG A 62 5.46 13.55 4.21
CA ARG A 62 5.76 14.19 2.93
C ARG A 62 6.32 13.23 1.90
N THR A 63 6.21 11.93 2.10
CA THR A 63 6.61 10.94 1.10
C THR A 63 5.52 9.90 0.94
N ILE A 64 5.46 9.32 -0.26
CA ILE A 64 4.84 8.02 -0.49
C ILE A 64 5.98 7.04 -0.69
N GLU A 65 6.07 6.05 0.18
CA GLU A 65 6.93 4.91 -0.02
C GLU A 65 6.16 3.82 -0.75
N VAL A 66 6.80 3.26 -1.77
CA VAL A 66 6.20 2.26 -2.64
C VAL A 66 6.90 0.93 -2.44
N PHE A 67 6.11 -0.10 -2.19
CA PHE A 67 6.61 -1.44 -1.98
C PHE A 67 5.89 -2.43 -2.88
N LEU A 68 6.65 -3.35 -3.46
CA LEU A 68 6.11 -4.56 -4.09
C LEU A 68 5.95 -5.67 -3.06
N LEU A 69 4.88 -6.43 -3.20
CA LEU A 69 4.66 -7.67 -2.49
C LEU A 69 4.84 -8.91 -3.37
N PRO A 70 5.26 -10.03 -2.76
CA PRO A 70 5.23 -11.33 -3.40
C PRO A 70 3.81 -11.80 -3.70
N ASP A 71 3.71 -12.81 -4.57
CA ASP A 71 2.46 -13.47 -4.92
C ASP A 71 1.84 -14.22 -3.75
N ALA A 72 0.87 -13.63 -3.09
CA ALA A 72 0.15 -14.29 -2.00
C ALA A 72 -0.60 -15.57 -2.44
N SER A 73 -0.97 -15.69 -3.72
CA SER A 73 -1.70 -16.88 -4.22
C SER A 73 -0.82 -18.14 -4.17
N THR A 74 0.49 -17.98 -4.37
CA THR A 74 1.46 -19.09 -4.40
C THR A 74 2.05 -19.40 -3.02
N MET A 75 1.85 -18.52 -2.04
CA MET A 75 2.43 -18.66 -0.71
C MET A 75 1.54 -19.47 0.26
N PRO A 76 2.11 -20.23 1.20
CA PRO A 76 1.38 -20.81 2.33
C PRO A 76 0.83 -19.70 3.24
N GLY A 77 -0.38 -19.88 3.79
CA GLY A 77 -0.95 -18.94 4.76
C GLY A 77 -0.09 -18.86 6.04
N GLY A 78 -0.03 -17.68 6.65
CA GLY A 78 0.80 -17.39 7.82
C GLY A 78 2.27 -17.11 7.49
N THR A 79 2.69 -17.28 6.24
CA THR A 79 4.07 -16.95 5.83
C THR A 79 4.30 -15.44 5.98
N PRO A 80 5.32 -15.00 6.72
CA PRO A 80 5.66 -13.59 6.80
C PRO A 80 6.02 -13.04 5.42
N ILE A 81 5.44 -11.90 5.05
CA ILE A 81 5.74 -11.22 3.80
C ILE A 81 6.80 -10.14 4.04
N SER A 82 7.93 -10.31 3.35
CA SER A 82 8.91 -9.24 3.15
C SER A 82 8.46 -8.33 2.01
N ARG A 83 8.55 -7.03 2.25
CA ARG A 83 8.23 -5.99 1.27
C ARG A 83 9.50 -5.58 0.53
N THR A 84 9.41 -5.42 -0.78
CA THR A 84 10.53 -4.89 -1.57
C THR A 84 10.30 -3.40 -1.80
N HIS A 85 11.16 -2.52 -1.27
CA HIS A 85 11.05 -1.08 -1.53
C HIS A 85 11.40 -0.78 -2.99
N CYS A 86 10.49 -0.11 -3.69
CA CYS A 86 10.59 0.16 -5.13
C CYS A 86 10.82 1.63 -5.43
N GLY A 87 10.50 2.52 -4.50
CA GLY A 87 10.74 3.94 -4.69
C GLY A 87 10.04 4.81 -3.68
N THR A 88 10.44 6.07 -3.70
CA THR A 88 9.90 7.11 -2.83
C THR A 88 9.43 8.27 -3.70
N ILE A 89 8.19 8.69 -3.52
CA ILE A 89 7.63 9.87 -4.19
C ILE A 89 7.56 10.99 -3.16
N PRO A 90 8.27 12.13 -3.36
CA PRO A 90 8.11 13.27 -2.49
C PRO A 90 6.74 13.93 -2.70
N LEU A 91 6.13 14.33 -1.59
CA LEU A 91 4.90 15.09 -1.52
C LEU A 91 5.21 16.48 -1.00
N HIS A 92 4.67 17.49 -1.67
CA HIS A 92 4.78 18.88 -1.23
C HIS A 92 3.75 19.26 -0.16
N TYR A 93 2.85 18.33 0.19
CA TYR A 93 1.72 18.56 1.08
C TYR A 93 1.62 17.42 2.10
N ILE A 94 0.94 17.71 3.21
CA ILE A 94 0.75 16.82 4.36
C ILE A 94 -0.69 16.27 4.30
N ASP A 95 -0.90 15.02 4.72
CA ASP A 95 -2.19 14.33 4.78
C ASP A 95 -2.96 14.20 3.44
N PRO A 96 -2.38 13.67 2.35
CA PRO A 96 -3.15 13.45 1.13
C PRO A 96 -4.08 12.24 1.30
N ALA A 97 -5.30 12.34 0.80
CA ALA A 97 -6.09 11.15 0.49
C ALA A 97 -5.74 10.67 -0.92
N PHE A 98 -5.83 9.36 -1.15
CA PHE A 98 -5.43 8.76 -2.42
C PHE A 98 -6.53 7.90 -3.01
N ILE A 99 -6.67 7.99 -4.33
CA ILE A 99 -7.36 6.99 -5.15
C ILE A 99 -6.34 6.49 -6.14
N SER A 100 -6.21 5.18 -6.32
CA SER A 100 -5.32 4.61 -7.32
C SER A 100 -6.02 3.70 -8.30
N ASP A 101 -5.40 3.56 -9.46
CA ASP A 101 -5.72 2.54 -10.44
C ASP A 101 -4.42 1.98 -11.05
N THR A 102 -4.48 0.81 -11.67
CA THR A 102 -3.37 0.25 -12.42
C THR A 102 -3.75 -0.02 -13.86
N SER A 103 -2.86 0.38 -14.78
CA SER A 103 -2.95 0.02 -16.19
C SER A 103 -1.75 -0.84 -16.59
N GLU A 104 -2.02 -1.88 -17.38
CA GLU A 104 -0.99 -2.73 -17.99
C GLU A 104 -1.07 -2.62 -19.52
N ASP A 105 0.08 -2.44 -20.16
CA ASP A 105 0.21 -2.47 -21.62
C ASP A 105 1.04 -3.66 -22.13
N GLY A 106 1.21 -4.69 -21.28
CA GLY A 106 1.98 -5.90 -21.60
C GLY A 106 3.50 -5.74 -21.47
N GLN A 107 4.03 -4.51 -21.34
CA GLN A 107 5.46 -4.27 -21.09
C GLN A 107 5.73 -3.51 -19.79
N THR A 108 4.81 -2.64 -19.38
CA THR A 108 4.93 -1.86 -18.16
C THR A 108 3.65 -1.87 -17.37
N SER A 109 3.80 -1.84 -16.05
CA SER A 109 2.68 -1.60 -15.14
C SER A 109 2.74 -0.14 -14.73
N SER A 110 1.67 0.60 -14.93
CA SER A 110 1.58 1.95 -14.39
C SER A 110 0.60 1.97 -13.24
N ILE A 111 1.02 2.55 -12.12
CA ILE A 111 0.12 2.95 -11.04
C ILE A 111 -0.21 4.41 -11.24
N TRP A 112 -1.48 4.69 -11.38
CA TRP A 112 -2.01 6.04 -11.29
C TRP A 112 -2.50 6.25 -9.88
N PHE A 113 -2.17 7.39 -9.28
CA PHE A 113 -2.75 7.80 -8.01
C PHE A 113 -3.07 9.29 -8.07
N THR A 114 -4.25 9.63 -7.59
CA THR A 114 -4.66 11.02 -7.42
C THR A 114 -4.51 11.38 -5.96
N ALA A 115 -3.56 12.27 -5.67
CA ALA A 115 -3.42 12.85 -4.35
C ALA A 115 -4.43 14.00 -4.22
N LEU A 116 -5.31 13.89 -3.22
CA LEU A 116 -6.32 14.89 -2.89
C LEU A 116 -5.78 15.76 -1.75
N PHE A 117 -5.76 17.06 -1.98
CA PHE A 117 -5.38 18.09 -1.02
C PHE A 117 -6.55 19.04 -0.79
N THR A 118 -6.51 19.79 0.31
CA THR A 118 -7.49 20.86 0.58
C THR A 118 -7.54 21.91 -0.53
N GLN A 119 -6.45 22.09 -1.28
CA GLN A 119 -6.31 23.08 -2.35
C GLN A 119 -6.54 22.49 -3.75
N GLY A 120 -6.85 21.20 -3.88
CA GLY A 120 -7.13 20.56 -5.17
C GLY A 120 -6.57 19.14 -5.29
N ALA A 121 -6.67 18.56 -6.49
CA ALA A 121 -6.20 17.21 -6.80
C ALA A 121 -4.97 17.25 -7.72
N ARG A 122 -4.02 16.34 -7.52
CA ARG A 122 -2.88 16.12 -8.43
C ARG A 122 -2.81 14.67 -8.88
N PRO A 123 -2.92 14.37 -10.18
CA PRO A 123 -2.64 13.05 -10.70
C PRO A 123 -1.13 12.81 -10.68
N LEU A 124 -0.74 11.62 -10.27
CA LEU A 124 0.63 11.15 -10.23
C LEU A 124 0.66 9.78 -10.90
N ARG A 125 1.74 9.52 -11.65
CA ARG A 125 1.98 8.25 -12.33
C ARG A 125 3.29 7.68 -11.84
N MET A 126 3.28 6.41 -11.47
CA MET A 126 4.48 5.62 -11.26
C MET A 126 4.51 4.48 -12.25
N GLN A 127 5.65 4.27 -12.89
CA GLN A 127 5.91 3.06 -13.65
C GLN A 127 6.61 2.06 -12.75
N ILE A 128 6.05 0.86 -12.67
CA ILE A 128 6.68 -0.28 -12.03
C ILE A 128 7.42 -1.05 -13.12
N PRO A 129 8.70 -1.38 -12.90
CA PRO A 129 9.39 -2.38 -13.71
C PRO A 129 8.58 -3.69 -13.79
N PRO A 130 8.76 -4.48 -14.86
CA PRO A 130 8.14 -5.80 -14.97
C PRO A 130 8.47 -6.73 -13.80
#